data_AF-A0A817YCF7-F1
#
_entry.id   AF-A0A817YCF7-F1
#
_cell.length_a   1.000
_cell.length_b   1.000
_cell.length_c   1.000
_cell.angle_alpha   90.00
_cell.angle_beta   90.00
_cell.angle_gamma   90.00
#
_symmetry.space_group_name_H-M   'P 1'
#
loop_
_entity.id
_entity.type
_entity.pdbx_description
1 polymer ?
#
loop_
_entity_poly.entity_id
_entity_poly.type
_entity_poly.pdbx_seq_one_letter_code
_entity_poly.pdbx_strand_id
1 'polypeptide(L)'
;MSTRDSEVERNGWTTFDVPNQFEDLQKQLATGSYYVQNVFDLADINTRLQNLSRIREPKELLDMFPLFYSIAINFDKVSITGRSQTVDILLRLTASEMSEAQRRIHIGLSADDRRFHLNIVKMLSCLLAEYIIRFDNDQANKSSDFDMPAPKVKEINDSIVIK
;
A
#
# COMPACT_ATOMS: atom_id res chain seq x y z
N MET A 1 16.34 -15.79 28.85
CA MET A 1 16.62 -15.15 27.55
C MET A 1 16.08 -16.06 26.48
N SER A 2 15.07 -15.61 25.73
CA SER A 2 14.37 -16.43 24.76
C SER A 2 15.20 -16.51 23.49
N THR A 3 15.37 -17.70 22.92
CA THR A 3 16.08 -17.92 21.64
C THR A 3 15.48 -17.14 20.46
N ARG A 4 14.29 -16.55 20.64
CA ARG A 4 13.64 -15.66 19.66
C ARG A 4 14.18 -14.23 19.63
N ASP A 5 14.68 -13.72 20.75
CA ASP A 5 15.26 -12.36 20.80
C ASP A 5 16.53 -12.30 19.91
N SER A 6 17.26 -13.42 19.85
CA SER A 6 18.45 -13.59 19.03
C SER A 6 18.22 -13.71 17.51
N GLU A 7 17.01 -14.00 17.03
CA GLU A 7 16.70 -14.01 15.58
C GLU A 7 16.37 -12.61 15.05
N VAL A 8 15.76 -11.76 15.88
CA VAL A 8 15.47 -10.36 15.53
C VAL A 8 16.76 -9.53 15.45
N GLU A 9 17.72 -9.80 16.36
CA GLU A 9 19.06 -9.17 16.33
C GLU A 9 19.91 -9.64 15.14
N ARG A 10 19.82 -10.92 14.73
CA ARG A 10 20.61 -11.46 13.60
C ARG A 10 20.20 -10.92 12.23
N ASN A 11 18.96 -10.46 12.08
CA ASN A 11 18.40 -10.01 10.80
C ASN A 11 18.46 -8.48 10.60
N GLY A 12 19.08 -7.72 11.52
CA GLY A 12 19.29 -6.27 11.37
C GLY A 12 18.04 -5.39 11.56
N TRP A 13 16.90 -5.98 11.95
CA TRP A 13 15.61 -5.27 12.10
C TRP A 13 15.60 -4.20 13.20
N THR A 14 16.43 -4.33 14.23
CA THR A 14 16.54 -3.37 15.34
C THR A 14 17.30 -2.09 14.95
N THR A 15 18.12 -2.14 13.89
CA THR A 15 18.88 -1.00 13.36
C THR A 15 18.18 -0.27 12.22
N PHE A 16 17.08 -0.83 11.73
CA PHE A 16 16.30 -0.33 10.61
C PHE A 16 15.48 0.91 11.02
N ASP A 17 15.46 1.96 10.18
CA ASP A 17 14.57 3.11 10.34
C ASP A 17 13.79 3.33 9.06
N VAL A 18 12.46 3.21 9.16
CA VAL A 18 11.57 3.54 8.04
C VAL A 18 11.47 5.06 7.96
N PRO A 19 11.71 5.66 6.77
CA PRO A 19 11.46 7.07 6.55
C PRO A 19 10.02 7.46 6.88
N ASN A 20 9.80 8.73 7.19
CA ASN A 20 8.45 9.22 7.50
C ASN A 20 7.59 9.48 6.24
N GLN A 21 8.22 9.49 5.05
CA GLN A 21 7.57 9.78 3.77
C GLN A 21 7.78 8.64 2.77
N PHE A 22 6.77 8.37 1.93
CA PHE A 22 6.82 7.29 0.94
C PHE A 22 7.85 7.61 -0.17
N GLU A 23 7.98 8.87 -0.58
CA GLU A 23 8.94 9.30 -1.60
C GLU A 23 10.39 9.07 -1.17
N ASP A 24 10.69 9.26 0.11
CA ASP A 24 12.03 8.98 0.65
C ASP A 24 12.33 7.49 0.67
N LEU A 25 11.30 6.68 0.90
CA LEU A 25 11.37 5.23 0.77
C LEU A 25 11.61 4.83 -0.70
N GLN A 26 10.97 5.48 -1.68
CA GLN A 26 11.27 5.29 -3.11
C GLN A 26 12.72 5.65 -3.46
N LYS A 27 13.26 6.75 -2.92
CA LYS A 27 14.66 7.17 -3.15
C LYS A 27 15.64 6.16 -2.53
N GLN A 28 15.35 5.67 -1.33
CA GLN A 28 16.20 4.68 -0.67
C GLN A 28 16.17 3.32 -1.40
N LEU A 29 15.03 2.96 -1.99
CA LEU A 29 14.91 1.78 -2.86
C LEU A 29 15.73 1.93 -4.15
N ALA A 30 15.61 3.07 -4.82
CA ALA A 30 16.34 3.35 -6.06
C ALA A 30 17.87 3.36 -5.86
N THR A 31 18.32 3.70 -4.65
CA THR A 31 19.74 3.71 -4.27
C THR A 31 20.21 2.38 -3.67
N GLY A 32 19.34 1.35 -3.62
CA GLY A 32 19.63 0.05 -3.02
C GLY A 32 19.91 0.11 -1.51
N SER A 33 19.65 1.26 -0.89
CA SER A 33 19.89 1.52 0.54
C SER A 33 18.74 1.04 1.42
N TYR A 34 17.60 0.75 0.81
CA TYR A 34 16.44 0.15 1.47
C TYR A 34 16.46 -1.38 1.31
N TYR A 35 16.16 -2.11 2.39
CA TYR A 35 16.27 -3.58 2.48
C TYR A 35 15.38 -4.37 1.50
N VAL A 36 14.50 -3.69 0.78
CA VAL A 36 13.79 -4.25 -0.38
C VAL A 36 14.76 -4.22 -1.56
N GLN A 37 15.57 -5.27 -1.66
CA GLN A 37 16.45 -5.46 -2.81
C GLN A 37 15.67 -5.91 -4.06
N ASN A 38 14.43 -6.35 -3.89
CA ASN A 38 13.62 -6.98 -4.93
C ASN A 38 12.29 -6.25 -5.10
N VAL A 39 12.18 -5.40 -6.12
CA VAL A 39 10.88 -5.00 -6.65
C VAL A 39 10.43 -6.12 -7.58
N PHE A 40 9.25 -6.67 -7.33
CA PHE A 40 8.70 -7.77 -8.11
C PHE A 40 8.11 -7.24 -9.42
N ASP A 41 8.28 -8.02 -10.49
CA ASP A 41 7.59 -7.76 -11.75
C ASP A 41 6.10 -8.14 -11.66
N LEU A 42 5.34 -7.82 -12.71
CA LEU A 42 3.90 -8.06 -12.70
C LEU A 42 3.53 -9.56 -12.65
N ALA A 43 4.36 -10.44 -13.20
CA ALA A 43 4.12 -11.88 -13.16
C ALA A 43 4.29 -12.41 -11.73
N ASP A 44 5.38 -12.02 -11.07
CA ASP A 44 5.67 -12.34 -9.68
C ASP A 44 4.61 -11.78 -8.72
N ILE A 45 4.16 -10.54 -8.94
CA ILE A 45 3.07 -9.93 -8.17
C ILE A 45 1.82 -10.79 -8.24
N ASN A 46 1.40 -11.21 -9.43
CA ASN A 46 0.19 -12.00 -9.60
C ASN A 46 0.27 -13.38 -8.93
N THR A 47 1.41 -14.05 -9.01
CA THR A 47 1.63 -15.33 -8.30
C THR A 47 1.61 -15.16 -6.78
N ARG A 48 2.17 -14.05 -6.27
CA ARG A 48 2.22 -13.78 -4.82
C ARG A 48 0.88 -13.29 -4.27
N LEU A 49 0.08 -12.57 -5.05
CA LEU A 49 -1.31 -12.19 -4.73
C LEU A 49 -2.18 -13.41 -4.42
N GLN A 50 -2.00 -14.52 -5.13
CA GLN A 50 -2.73 -15.77 -4.83
C GLN A 50 -2.41 -16.34 -3.43
N ASN A 51 -1.27 -15.96 -2.85
CA ASN A 51 -0.81 -16.42 -1.55
C ASN A 51 -0.96 -15.38 -0.43
N LEU A 52 -1.46 -14.18 -0.74
CA LEU A 52 -1.55 -13.04 0.20
C LEU A 52 -2.50 -13.30 1.38
N SER A 53 -3.46 -14.22 1.22
CA SER A 53 -4.38 -14.63 2.29
C SER A 53 -3.70 -15.29 3.51
N ARG A 54 -2.43 -15.66 3.37
CA ARG A 54 -1.63 -16.27 4.45
C ARG A 54 -1.07 -15.26 5.44
N ILE A 55 -1.04 -13.98 5.11
CA ILE A 55 -0.51 -12.94 5.99
C ILE A 55 -1.49 -12.69 7.14
N ARG A 56 -1.06 -12.95 8.37
CA ARG A 56 -1.90 -12.86 9.59
C ARG A 56 -1.36 -11.89 10.61
N GLU A 57 -0.05 -11.65 10.62
CA GLU A 57 0.58 -10.86 11.67
C GLU A 57 1.30 -9.63 11.09
N PRO A 58 1.24 -8.46 11.76
CA PRO A 58 1.93 -7.26 11.30
C PRO A 58 3.45 -7.43 11.12
N LYS A 59 4.09 -8.30 11.91
CA LYS A 59 5.52 -8.61 11.77
C LYS A 59 5.86 -9.23 10.42
N GLU A 60 4.93 -9.95 9.78
CA GLU A 60 5.13 -10.55 8.46
C GLU A 60 5.17 -9.48 7.35
N LEU A 61 4.72 -8.26 7.66
CA LEU A 61 4.88 -7.12 6.76
C LEU A 61 6.35 -6.86 6.46
N LEU A 62 7.27 -7.14 7.39
CA LEU A 62 8.70 -6.92 7.21
C LEU A 62 9.24 -7.67 6.00
N ASP A 63 8.88 -8.94 5.87
CA ASP A 63 9.31 -9.80 4.76
C ASP A 63 8.50 -9.52 3.47
N MET A 64 7.27 -9.03 3.63
CA MET A 64 6.32 -8.83 2.53
C MET A 64 6.23 -7.40 2.02
N PHE A 65 6.90 -6.45 2.69
CA PHE A 65 6.94 -5.04 2.30
C PHE A 65 7.36 -4.85 0.82
N PRO A 66 8.38 -5.57 0.30
CA PRO A 66 8.68 -5.58 -1.13
C PRO A 66 7.46 -5.81 -2.04
N LEU A 67 6.58 -6.74 -1.67
CA LEU A 67 5.39 -7.07 -2.45
C LEU A 67 4.36 -5.95 -2.43
N PHE A 68 4.02 -5.45 -1.23
CA PHE A 68 3.06 -4.35 -1.10
C PHE A 68 3.54 -3.09 -1.83
N TYR A 69 4.84 -2.78 -1.72
CA TYR A 69 5.45 -1.69 -2.47
C TYR A 69 5.38 -1.93 -3.99
N SER A 70 5.71 -3.14 -4.46
CA SER A 70 5.68 -3.50 -5.89
C SER A 70 4.28 -3.39 -6.49
N ILE A 71 3.25 -3.73 -5.71
CA ILE A 71 1.84 -3.55 -6.10
C ILE A 71 1.50 -2.05 -6.16
N ALA A 72 1.94 -1.24 -5.19
CA ALA A 72 1.68 0.21 -5.18
C ALA A 72 2.25 0.92 -6.41
N ILE A 73 3.49 0.61 -6.81
CA ILE A 73 4.12 1.25 -7.98
C ILE A 73 3.57 0.73 -9.32
N ASN A 74 3.03 -0.50 -9.35
CA ASN A 74 2.40 -1.09 -10.53
C ASN A 74 0.88 -1.04 -10.46
N PHE A 75 0.31 -0.16 -9.63
CA PHE A 75 -1.10 -0.17 -9.25
C PHE A 75 -2.03 -0.33 -10.46
N ASP A 76 -1.85 0.50 -11.49
CA ASP A 76 -2.69 0.52 -12.70
C ASP A 76 -2.64 -0.78 -13.52
N LYS A 77 -1.59 -1.58 -13.36
CA LYS A 77 -1.40 -2.86 -14.06
C LYS A 77 -1.88 -4.05 -13.25
N VAL A 78 -2.06 -3.90 -11.94
CA VAL A 78 -2.58 -4.96 -11.07
C VAL A 78 -4.09 -5.06 -11.25
N SER A 79 -4.64 -6.27 -11.20
CA SER A 79 -6.10 -6.48 -11.31
C SER A 79 -6.85 -5.78 -10.16
N ILE A 80 -8.09 -5.34 -10.41
CA ILE A 80 -8.94 -4.71 -9.38
C ILE A 80 -9.06 -5.62 -8.15
N THR A 81 -9.29 -6.92 -8.35
CA THR A 81 -9.34 -7.91 -7.27
C THR A 81 -8.05 -7.92 -6.44
N GLY A 82 -6.89 -7.89 -7.09
CA GLY A 82 -5.60 -7.83 -6.41
C GLY A 82 -5.42 -6.54 -5.62
N ARG A 83 -5.83 -5.39 -6.19
CA ARG A 83 -5.80 -4.10 -5.49
C ARG A 83 -6.68 -4.12 -4.24
N SER A 84 -7.94 -4.57 -4.36
CA SER A 84 -8.88 -4.68 -3.23
C SER A 84 -8.35 -5.60 -2.13
N GLN A 85 -7.88 -6.80 -2.48
CA GLN A 85 -7.30 -7.74 -1.50
C GLN A 85 -6.10 -7.12 -0.77
N THR A 86 -5.28 -6.35 -1.48
CA THR A 86 -4.11 -5.71 -0.89
C THR A 86 -4.51 -4.65 0.13
N VAL A 87 -5.49 -3.81 -0.20
CA VAL A 87 -6.04 -2.81 0.74
C VAL A 87 -6.64 -3.46 1.97
N ASP A 88 -7.45 -4.50 1.80
CA ASP A 88 -8.09 -5.20 2.92
C ASP A 88 -7.05 -5.74 3.91
N ILE A 89 -5.94 -6.27 3.38
CA ILE A 89 -4.84 -6.78 4.20
C ILE A 89 -4.11 -5.63 4.91
N LEU A 90 -3.78 -4.54 4.21
CA LEU A 90 -3.12 -3.38 4.82
C LEU A 90 -3.97 -2.76 5.94
N LEU A 91 -5.28 -2.63 5.74
CA LEU A 91 -6.20 -2.13 6.76
C LEU A 91 -6.27 -3.05 7.97
N ARG A 92 -6.39 -4.37 7.74
CA ARG A 92 -6.40 -5.36 8.83
C ARG A 92 -5.11 -5.35 9.64
N LEU A 93 -3.95 -5.32 8.96
CA LEU A 93 -2.65 -5.27 9.63
C LEU A 93 -2.47 -3.98 10.42
N THR A 94 -2.94 -2.84 9.88
CA THR A 94 -2.92 -1.55 10.59
C THR A 94 -3.76 -1.58 11.85
N ALA A 95 -4.99 -2.10 11.77
CA ALA A 95 -5.85 -2.22 12.95
C ALA A 95 -5.22 -3.13 14.03
N SER A 96 -4.63 -4.24 13.60
CA SER A 96 -3.92 -5.17 14.49
C SER A 96 -2.71 -4.51 15.14
N GLU A 97 -1.84 -3.85 14.36
CA GLU A 97 -0.60 -3.27 14.86
C GLU A 97 -0.86 -2.07 15.76
N MET A 98 -1.85 -1.22 15.45
CA MET A 98 -2.22 -0.10 16.31
C MET A 98 -2.70 -0.59 17.68
N SER A 99 -3.48 -1.66 17.70
CA SER A 99 -3.94 -2.30 18.95
C SER A 99 -2.77 -2.88 19.74
N GLU A 100 -1.83 -3.52 19.06
CA GLU A 100 -0.63 -4.10 19.67
C GLU A 100 0.33 -3.03 20.20
N ALA A 101 0.63 -2.01 19.40
CA ALA A 101 1.46 -0.88 19.77
C ALA A 101 0.88 -0.15 20.99
N GLN A 102 -0.43 0.11 21.00
CA GLN A 102 -1.11 0.70 22.15
C GLN A 102 -0.95 -0.17 23.40
N ARG A 103 -1.21 -1.48 23.31
CA ARG A 103 -1.07 -2.41 24.44
C ARG A 103 0.36 -2.41 24.98
N ARG A 104 1.34 -2.41 24.08
CA ARG A 104 2.76 -2.50 24.44
C ARG A 104 3.32 -1.20 25.02
N ILE A 105 2.84 -0.04 24.57
CA ILE A 105 3.17 1.26 25.19
C ILE A 105 2.85 1.24 26.69
N HIS A 106 1.79 0.58 27.12
CA HIS A 106 1.38 0.51 28.53
C HIS A 106 2.22 -0.47 29.37
N ILE A 107 2.94 -1.40 28.75
CA ILE A 107 3.68 -2.47 29.45
C ILE A 107 5.16 -2.09 29.66
N GLY A 108 5.64 -1.01 29.05
CA GLY A 108 7.04 -0.59 29.12
C GLY A 108 7.91 -1.44 28.21
N LEU A 109 8.01 -1.05 26.94
CA LEU A 109 8.87 -1.71 25.96
C LEU A 109 10.35 -1.34 26.12
N SER A 110 11.24 -2.20 25.62
CA SER A 110 12.63 -1.83 25.35
C SER A 110 12.70 -0.78 24.23
N ALA A 111 13.85 -0.11 24.06
CA ALA A 111 14.02 0.86 22.97
C ALA A 111 13.92 0.19 21.59
N ASP A 112 14.47 -1.02 21.46
CA ASP A 112 14.46 -1.79 20.22
C ASP A 112 13.07 -2.30 19.86
N ASP A 113 12.30 -2.78 20.84
CA ASP A 113 10.91 -3.19 20.62
C ASP A 113 10.04 -1.99 20.20
N ARG A 114 10.22 -0.83 20.84
CA ARG A 114 9.49 0.39 20.42
C ARG A 114 9.81 0.74 18.98
N ARG A 115 11.08 0.69 18.59
CA ARG A 115 11.53 1.01 17.23
C ARG A 115 10.96 0.02 16.21
N PHE A 116 10.95 -1.27 16.55
CA PHE A 116 10.35 -2.32 15.73
C PHE A 116 8.87 -2.02 15.42
N HIS A 117 8.05 -1.79 16.45
CA HIS A 117 6.63 -1.49 16.28
C HIS A 117 6.38 -0.17 15.54
N LEU A 118 7.16 0.87 15.86
CA LEU A 118 7.08 2.15 15.16
C LEU A 118 7.40 2.01 13.66
N ASN A 119 8.37 1.16 13.30
CA ASN A 119 8.67 0.90 11.91
C ASN A 119 7.53 0.21 11.18
N ILE A 120 6.90 -0.81 11.79
CA ILE A 120 5.72 -1.48 11.19
C ILE A 120 4.60 -0.46 10.97
N VAL A 121 4.32 0.38 11.97
CA VAL A 121 3.34 1.46 11.85
C VAL A 121 3.68 2.39 10.69
N LYS A 122 4.93 2.86 10.60
CA LYS A 122 5.37 3.74 9.50
C LYS A 122 5.21 3.08 8.13
N MET A 123 5.61 1.82 7.99
CA MET A 123 5.46 1.07 6.74
C MET A 123 3.99 0.98 6.31
N LEU A 124 3.11 0.63 7.25
CA LEU A 124 1.67 0.54 6.99
C LEU A 124 1.07 1.89 6.61
N SER A 125 1.43 2.96 7.34
CA SER A 125 0.96 4.32 7.03
C SER A 125 1.43 4.80 5.67
N CYS A 126 2.70 4.58 5.32
CA CYS A 126 3.25 4.98 4.02
C CYS A 126 2.57 4.21 2.88
N LEU A 127 2.39 2.90 3.02
CA LEU A 127 1.67 2.09 2.01
C LEU A 127 0.21 2.53 1.90
N LEU A 128 -0.52 2.67 3.00
CA LEU A 128 -1.93 3.09 2.94
C LEU A 128 -2.10 4.46 2.28
N ALA A 129 -1.24 5.44 2.62
CA ALA A 129 -1.27 6.77 2.02
C ALA A 129 -1.06 6.69 0.50
N GLU A 130 -0.05 5.92 0.05
CA GLU A 130 0.20 5.74 -1.38
C GLU A 130 -1.00 5.10 -2.08
N TYR A 131 -1.59 4.05 -1.50
CA TYR A 131 -2.76 3.40 -2.11
C TYR A 131 -3.95 4.35 -2.23
N ILE A 132 -4.23 5.18 -1.22
CA ILE A 132 -5.29 6.19 -1.29
C ILE A 132 -5.06 7.14 -2.47
N ILE A 133 -3.85 7.69 -2.59
CA ILE A 133 -3.47 8.59 -3.69
C ILE A 133 -3.68 7.90 -5.04
N ARG A 134 -3.30 6.62 -5.17
CA ARG A 134 -3.46 5.84 -6.40
C ARG A 134 -4.93 5.58 -6.75
N PHE A 135 -5.78 5.29 -5.76
CA PHE A 135 -7.23 5.18 -5.99
C PHE A 135 -7.85 6.50 -6.44
N ASP A 136 -7.50 7.60 -5.79
CA ASP A 136 -8.02 8.93 -6.16
C ASP A 136 -7.63 9.29 -7.60
N ASN A 137 -6.39 9.01 -7.99
CA ASN A 137 -5.91 9.22 -9.36
C ASN A 137 -6.61 8.31 -10.40
N ASP A 138 -6.86 7.03 -10.07
CA ASP A 138 -7.59 6.10 -10.95
C ASP A 138 -9.04 6.56 -11.16
N GLN A 139 -9.69 7.11 -10.14
CA GLN A 139 -11.04 7.69 -10.23
C GLN A 139 -11.05 8.98 -11.07
N ALA A 140 -10.07 9.87 -10.86
CA ALA A 140 -9.94 11.10 -11.63
C ALA A 140 -9.78 10.81 -13.13
N ASN A 141 -8.93 9.84 -13.49
CA ASN A 141 -8.71 9.44 -14.89
C ASN A 141 -9.94 8.78 -15.52
N LYS A 142 -10.75 8.03 -14.76
CA LYS A 142 -12.02 7.47 -15.25
C LYS A 142 -13.11 8.53 -15.46
N SER A 143 -13.07 9.61 -14.68
CA SER A 143 -14.03 10.71 -14.82
C SER A 143 -13.76 11.61 -16.04
N SER A 144 -12.51 11.68 -16.52
CA SER A 144 -12.15 12.42 -17.75
C SER A 144 -12.49 11.68 -19.04
N ASP A 145 -12.72 10.36 -19.00
CA ASP A 145 -13.13 9.58 -20.17
C ASP A 145 -14.65 9.68 -20.47
N PHE A 146 -15.40 10.42 -19.64
CA PHE A 146 -16.84 10.67 -19.77
C PHE A 146 -17.17 12.05 -20.37
N ASP A 147 -16.29 12.63 -21.20
CA ASP A 147 -16.65 13.76 -22.06
C ASP A 147 -17.49 13.26 -23.24
N MET A 148 -18.76 12.94 -22.93
CA MET A 148 -19.75 12.52 -23.92
C MET A 148 -20.07 13.73 -24.82
N PRO A 149 -19.90 13.65 -26.16
CA PRO A 149 -20.20 14.77 -27.04
C PRO A 149 -21.67 15.13 -26.88
N ALA A 150 -21.94 16.41 -26.59
CA ALA A 150 -23.30 16.93 -26.42
C ALA A 150 -24.19 16.46 -27.58
N PRO A 151 -25.41 15.95 -27.29
CA PRO A 151 -26.30 15.49 -28.34
C PRO A 151 -26.59 16.66 -29.29
N LYS A 152 -26.30 16.47 -30.58
CA LYS A 152 -26.65 17.45 -31.63
C LYS A 152 -28.18 17.60 -31.63
N VAL A 153 -28.67 18.71 -31.07
CA VAL A 153 -30.06 19.13 -31.20
C VAL A 153 -30.33 19.34 -32.68
N LYS A 154 -31.18 18.49 -33.29
CA LYS A 154 -31.75 18.78 -34.61
C LYS A 154 -32.79 19.88 -34.42
N GLU A 155 -32.50 21.08 -34.92
CA GLU A 155 -33.50 22.13 -35.05
C GLU A 155 -34.63 21.64 -35.96
N ILE A 156 -35.82 21.44 -35.40
CA ILE A 156 -37.05 21.21 -36.16
C ILE A 156 -37.57 22.61 -36.51
N ASN A 157 -37.30 23.05 -37.74
CA ASN A 157 -37.91 24.24 -38.32
C ASN A 157 -39.33 23.89 -38.81
N ASP A 158 -40.31 23.94 -37.90
CA ASP A 158 -41.72 23.92 -38.30
C ASP A 158 -42.16 25.34 -38.66
N SER A 159 -42.15 25.62 -39.96
CA SER A 159 -42.80 26.78 -40.56
C SER A 159 -44.31 26.57 -40.55
N ILE A 160 -45.01 27.15 -39.57
CA ILE A 160 -46.48 27.21 -39.57
C ILE A 160 -46.91 28.38 -40.46
N VAL A 161 -47.39 28.08 -41.67
CA VAL A 161 -48.13 29.00 -42.52
C VAL A 161 -49.59 29.00 -42.07
N ILE A 162 -50.06 30.11 -41.50
CA ILE A 162 -51.49 30.33 -41.27
C ILE A 162 -52.05 30.99 -42.54
N LYS A 163 -53.02 30.31 -43.19
CA LYS A 163 -53.89 30.89 -44.22
C LYS A 163 -55.14 31.46 -43.57
#